data_AF-A0AB36KCD0-F1
#
_entry.id   AF-A0AB36KCD0-F1
#
_cell.length_a   1.000
_cell.length_b   1.000
_cell.length_c   1.000
_cell.angle_alpha   90.00
_cell.angle_beta   90.00
_cell.angle_gamma   90.00
#
_symmetry.space_group_name_H-M   'P 1'
#
loop_
_entity.id
_entity.type
_entity.pdbx_description
1 polymer ?
#
loop_
_entity_poly.entity_id
_entity_poly.type
_entity_poly.pdbx_seq_one_letter_code
_entity_poly.pdbx_strand_id
1 'polypeptide(L)'
;MRKLFIPLLLFSALEANEKNGFFIEAGFETGLLEGTQTQEKRHTTTKNTYATYSYLPTDSVLKRAANLFTDAKSISQLNFSSLSPVRVLYMYNGQLTIENFLPYNLNNVKLSFKDAQGNVIDLGVIETIPKHSKIILPGEAFDSLKIDPYTLFLPKIEATSTSVSDANTQRVFETLNKIKTN
;
A
#
# COMPACT_ATOMS: atom_id res chain seq x y z
N MET A 1 95.33 -0.50 27.37
CA MET A 1 95.28 -1.85 27.97
C MET A 1 93.81 -2.29 28.05
N ARG A 2 93.49 -3.59 27.85
CA ARG A 2 92.13 -4.21 27.85
C ARG A 2 91.18 -3.62 26.77
N LYS A 3 90.46 -4.37 25.92
CA LYS A 3 89.73 -5.68 25.96
C LYS A 3 88.41 -5.67 26.75
N LEU A 4 87.28 -5.64 26.01
CA LEU A 4 86.06 -6.51 26.07
C LEU A 4 85.05 -5.93 25.04
N PHE A 5 84.62 -6.63 23.97
CA PHE A 5 83.68 -7.77 23.84
C PHE A 5 82.17 -7.40 23.80
N ILE A 6 81.68 -7.15 22.57
CA ILE A 6 80.50 -7.74 21.87
C ILE A 6 79.70 -8.79 22.68
N PRO A 7 78.34 -8.88 22.63
CA PRO A 7 77.41 -8.56 21.51
C PRO A 7 76.30 -7.52 21.89
N LEU A 8 75.02 -7.44 21.45
CA LEU A 8 74.10 -8.32 20.69
C LEU A 8 72.91 -7.55 20.01
N LEU A 9 72.05 -8.32 19.31
CA LEU A 9 70.72 -8.04 18.69
C LEU A 9 69.78 -7.08 19.45
N LEU A 10 68.88 -6.30 18.83
CA LEU A 10 67.77 -6.74 17.94
C LEU A 10 67.17 -5.61 17.07
N PHE A 11 66.33 -5.97 16.09
CA PHE A 11 65.48 -5.03 15.34
C PHE A 11 64.29 -4.53 16.18
N SER A 12 63.82 -3.32 15.88
CA SER A 12 62.42 -2.88 16.10
C SER A 12 62.07 -1.84 15.05
N ALA A 13 60.81 -1.83 14.59
CA ALA A 13 60.38 -1.08 13.41
C ALA A 13 60.23 0.43 13.69
N LEU A 14 60.28 1.23 12.63
CA LEU A 14 60.10 2.67 12.67
C LEU A 14 58.62 3.03 12.90
N GLU A 15 58.32 3.74 13.99
CA GLU A 15 56.96 4.18 14.31
C GLU A 15 56.53 5.34 13.39
N ALA A 16 55.64 5.06 12.43
CA ALA A 16 55.16 6.04 11.47
C ALA A 16 54.03 6.89 12.07
N ASN A 17 54.37 8.11 12.50
CA ASN A 17 53.39 9.11 12.92
C ASN A 17 52.67 9.72 11.70
N GLU A 18 51.50 9.21 11.34
CA GLU A 18 50.65 9.83 10.34
C GLU A 18 49.78 10.96 10.92
N LYS A 19 49.70 12.05 10.16
CA LYS A 19 49.00 13.28 10.55
C LYS A 19 47.52 13.16 10.25
N ASN A 20 46.67 13.79 11.07
CA ASN A 20 45.22 13.85 10.86
C ASN A 20 44.88 14.49 9.49
N GLY A 21 44.66 13.66 8.48
CA GLY A 21 44.09 14.05 7.20
C GLY A 21 42.57 14.17 7.31
N PHE A 22 42.03 15.34 7.00
CA PHE A 22 40.59 15.58 6.97
C PHE A 22 40.06 15.36 5.55
N PHE A 23 39.21 14.35 5.38
CA PHE A 23 38.58 14.03 4.10
C PHE A 23 37.15 14.56 4.06
N ILE A 24 36.83 15.38 3.04
CA ILE A 24 35.45 15.61 2.58
C ILE A 24 35.30 14.83 1.28
N GLU A 25 34.69 13.65 1.38
CA GLU A 25 34.46 12.77 0.25
C GLU A 25 33.19 13.17 -0.50
N ALA A 26 33.33 14.11 -1.44
CA ALA A 26 32.29 14.44 -2.41
C ALA A 26 32.30 13.45 -3.60
N GLY A 27 32.28 12.14 -3.30
CA GLY A 27 32.30 11.06 -4.29
C GLY A 27 30.91 10.44 -4.50
N PHE A 28 30.40 10.44 -5.73
CA PHE A 28 29.16 9.74 -6.08
C PHE A 28 29.47 8.29 -6.49
N GLU A 29 29.90 7.47 -5.51
CA GLU A 29 30.18 6.05 -5.76
C GLU A 29 28.90 5.23 -5.87
N THR A 30 28.53 4.84 -7.10
CA THR A 30 27.43 3.89 -7.35
C THR A 30 27.89 2.44 -7.11
N GLY A 31 28.26 2.13 -5.87
CA GLY A 31 28.54 0.76 -5.44
C GLY A 31 27.25 -0.06 -5.33
N LEU A 32 27.01 -0.98 -6.28
CA LEU A 32 25.86 -1.90 -6.23
C LEU A 32 26.10 -3.01 -5.19
N LEU A 33 25.97 -2.67 -3.91
CA LEU A 33 26.00 -3.63 -2.82
C LEU A 33 24.67 -4.40 -2.78
N GLU A 34 24.69 -5.64 -3.27
CA GLU A 34 23.54 -6.56 -3.25
C GLU A 34 23.27 -7.12 -1.83
N GLY A 35 23.04 -6.22 -0.88
CA GLY A 35 22.54 -6.56 0.43
C GLY A 35 21.06 -6.92 0.35
N THR A 36 20.72 -8.21 0.46
CA THR A 36 19.33 -8.64 0.69
C THR A 36 18.89 -8.15 2.07
N GLN A 37 18.34 -6.93 2.10
CA GLN A 37 17.78 -6.33 3.30
C GLN A 37 16.43 -6.97 3.59
N THR A 38 16.47 -8.12 4.29
CA THR A 38 15.28 -8.69 4.94
C THR A 38 14.82 -7.73 6.04
N GLN A 39 14.09 -6.69 5.65
CA GLN A 39 13.35 -5.87 6.59
C GLN A 39 12.32 -6.78 7.27
N GLU A 40 12.52 -7.06 8.56
CA GLU A 40 11.39 -7.42 9.41
C GLU A 40 10.38 -6.28 9.34
N LYS A 41 9.33 -6.44 8.54
CA LYS A 41 8.15 -5.58 8.62
C LYS A 41 7.54 -5.76 9.99
N ARG A 42 7.97 -4.93 10.94
CA ARG A 42 7.26 -4.75 12.21
C ARG A 42 5.90 -4.17 11.85
N HIS A 43 4.90 -5.07 11.81
CA HIS A 43 3.47 -4.75 11.67
C HIS A 43 3.00 -3.97 12.90
N THR A 44 3.49 -2.74 13.00
CA THR A 44 3.08 -1.76 13.99
C THR A 44 1.69 -1.34 13.57
N THR A 45 0.67 -1.84 14.26
CA THR A 45 -0.71 -1.44 14.04
C THR A 45 -0.89 0.01 14.46
N THR A 46 -0.51 0.93 13.58
CA THR A 46 -0.74 2.36 13.73
C THR A 46 -2.24 2.56 13.83
N LYS A 47 -2.72 2.97 15.02
CA LYS A 47 -4.10 3.45 15.15
C LYS A 47 -4.20 4.70 14.27
N ASN A 48 -4.94 4.60 13.17
CA ASN A 48 -4.93 5.60 12.11
C ASN A 48 -5.23 6.99 12.67
N THR A 49 -4.31 7.93 12.44
CA THR A 49 -4.24 9.27 13.08
C THR A 49 -5.38 10.22 12.69
N TYR A 50 -6.35 9.74 11.91
CA TYR A 50 -7.47 10.49 11.36
C TYR A 50 -8.77 9.96 11.96
N ALA A 51 -9.14 10.50 13.13
CA ALA A 51 -10.30 10.06 13.93
C ALA A 51 -11.68 10.28 13.26
N THR A 52 -11.72 10.76 12.01
CA THR A 52 -12.93 11.14 11.25
C THR A 52 -13.62 9.96 10.57
N TYR A 53 -12.92 8.83 10.36
CA TYR A 53 -13.44 7.71 9.55
C TYR A 53 -13.31 6.35 10.26
N SER A 54 -14.27 5.46 10.01
CA SER A 54 -14.09 4.03 10.26
C SER A 54 -13.13 3.46 9.21
N TYR A 55 -12.00 2.91 9.64
CA TYR A 55 -10.96 2.36 8.75
C TYR A 55 -10.98 0.84 8.74
N LEU A 56 -10.95 0.24 7.55
CA LEU A 56 -10.54 -1.15 7.39
C LEU A 56 -9.01 -1.18 7.14
N PRO A 57 -8.20 -1.69 8.09
CA PRO A 57 -6.75 -1.50 8.05
C PRO A 57 -6.07 -2.40 7.05
N THR A 58 -4.88 -1.98 6.58
CA THR A 58 -4.12 -2.66 5.50
C THR A 58 -4.02 -4.18 5.68
N ASP A 59 -3.66 -4.67 6.87
CA ASP A 59 -3.49 -6.10 7.11
C ASP A 59 -4.79 -6.91 7.02
N SER A 60 -5.94 -6.30 7.32
CA SER A 60 -7.26 -6.94 7.18
C SER A 60 -7.70 -7.03 5.72
N VAL A 61 -7.23 -6.10 4.88
CA VAL A 61 -7.48 -6.06 3.44
C VAL A 61 -6.56 -7.02 2.69
N LEU A 62 -5.24 -6.94 2.93
CA LEU A 62 -4.24 -7.75 2.22
C LEU A 62 -4.42 -9.26 2.43
N LYS A 63 -4.86 -9.69 3.63
CA LYS A 63 -5.22 -11.09 3.93
C LYS A 63 -6.42 -11.62 3.12
N ARG A 64 -7.15 -10.75 2.42
CA ARG A 64 -8.33 -11.06 1.61
C ARG A 64 -8.19 -10.60 0.14
N ALA A 65 -7.00 -10.14 -0.24
CA ALA A 65 -6.68 -9.68 -1.59
C ALA A 65 -6.04 -10.81 -2.41
N ALA A 66 -6.58 -11.04 -3.60
CA ALA A 66 -6.00 -11.89 -4.64
C ALA A 66 -5.65 -11.04 -5.88
N ASN A 67 -4.82 -11.57 -6.77
CA ASN A 67 -4.60 -10.98 -8.09
C ASN A 67 -5.90 -11.10 -8.93
N LEU A 68 -6.29 -10.01 -9.59
CA LEU A 68 -7.45 -9.93 -10.47
C LEU A 68 -7.20 -10.62 -11.82
N PHE A 69 -5.96 -10.64 -12.29
CA PHE A 69 -5.56 -11.21 -13.58
C PHE A 69 -4.73 -12.49 -13.36
N THR A 70 -5.40 -13.64 -13.26
CA THR A 70 -4.76 -14.95 -13.00
C THR A 70 -4.42 -15.71 -14.27
N ASP A 71 -5.44 -16.06 -15.06
CA ASP A 71 -5.36 -17.01 -16.16
C ASP A 71 -6.34 -16.61 -17.29
N ALA A 72 -6.13 -17.10 -18.51
CA ALA A 72 -6.89 -16.67 -19.67
C ALA A 72 -8.41 -16.94 -19.57
N LYS A 73 -8.85 -17.94 -18.81
CA LYS A 73 -10.28 -18.24 -18.62
C LYS A 73 -10.91 -17.28 -17.61
N SER A 74 -10.25 -17.01 -16.49
CA SER A 74 -10.72 -16.00 -15.53
C SER A 74 -10.68 -14.59 -16.14
N ILE A 75 -9.63 -14.25 -16.89
CA ILE A 75 -9.46 -12.95 -17.53
C ILE A 75 -10.54 -12.70 -18.59
N SER A 76 -10.91 -13.70 -19.41
CA SER A 76 -11.98 -13.56 -20.39
C SER A 76 -13.40 -13.44 -19.80
N GLN A 77 -13.54 -13.58 -18.48
CA GLN A 77 -14.79 -13.35 -17.73
C GLN A 77 -14.79 -11.99 -17.00
N LEU A 78 -13.71 -11.19 -17.09
CA LEU A 78 -13.62 -9.88 -16.44
C LEU A 78 -14.29 -8.77 -17.27
N ASN A 79 -15.48 -8.36 -16.85
CA ASN A 79 -16.09 -7.12 -17.35
C ASN A 79 -15.34 -5.90 -16.78
N PHE A 80 -14.63 -5.14 -17.62
CA PHE A 80 -13.98 -3.87 -17.26
C PHE A 80 -14.82 -2.65 -17.70
N SER A 81 -14.69 -1.52 -17.01
CA SER A 81 -15.22 -0.23 -17.45
C SER A 81 -14.23 0.90 -17.18
N SER A 82 -13.93 1.70 -18.21
CA SER A 82 -13.07 2.89 -18.11
C SER A 82 -13.66 4.00 -17.23
N LEU A 83 -14.99 4.01 -17.06
CA LEU A 83 -15.71 4.94 -16.18
C LEU A 83 -15.69 4.50 -14.71
N SER A 84 -15.34 3.24 -14.42
CA SER A 84 -15.31 2.68 -13.07
C SER A 84 -14.23 1.60 -12.96
N PRO A 85 -12.93 1.97 -13.09
CA PRO A 85 -11.82 1.02 -13.02
C PRO A 85 -11.53 0.55 -11.58
N VAL A 86 -12.19 1.16 -10.59
CA VAL A 86 -12.41 0.59 -9.26
C VAL A 86 -13.89 0.24 -9.18
N ARG A 87 -14.19 -1.05 -9.07
CA ARG A 87 -15.56 -1.57 -8.92
C ARG A 87 -15.77 -2.09 -7.51
N VAL A 88 -16.96 -1.85 -6.97
CA VAL A 88 -17.42 -2.43 -5.71
C VAL A 88 -18.77 -3.10 -5.94
N LEU A 89 -18.91 -4.34 -5.48
CA LEU A 89 -20.10 -5.17 -5.65
C LEU A 89 -20.48 -5.76 -4.30
N TYR A 90 -21.69 -5.49 -3.82
CA TYR A 90 -22.29 -6.27 -2.75
C TYR A 90 -23.02 -7.48 -3.33
N MET A 91 -22.88 -8.64 -2.68
CA MET A 91 -23.42 -9.92 -3.13
C MET A 91 -24.44 -10.48 -2.13
N TYR A 92 -25.45 -11.21 -2.62
CA TYR A 92 -26.51 -11.80 -1.80
C TYR A 92 -26.03 -12.80 -0.72
N ASN A 93 -24.77 -13.23 -0.76
CA ASN A 93 -24.13 -14.04 0.29
C ASN A 93 -23.51 -13.20 1.43
N GLY A 94 -23.83 -11.90 1.51
CA GLY A 94 -23.31 -10.99 2.53
C GLY A 94 -21.93 -10.40 2.23
N GLN A 95 -21.30 -10.72 1.09
CA GLN A 95 -19.92 -10.32 0.80
C GLN A 95 -19.83 -9.05 -0.05
N LEU A 96 -18.88 -8.19 0.28
CA LEU A 96 -18.49 -7.01 -0.51
C LEU A 96 -17.20 -7.32 -1.26
N THR A 97 -17.29 -7.40 -2.60
CA THR A 97 -16.15 -7.58 -3.50
C THR A 97 -15.66 -6.24 -4.01
N ILE A 98 -14.38 -5.91 -3.82
CA ILE A 98 -13.69 -4.76 -4.42
C ILE A 98 -12.77 -5.28 -5.53
N GLU A 99 -12.80 -4.65 -6.70
CA GLU A 99 -11.94 -4.98 -7.84
C GLU A 99 -11.25 -3.71 -8.34
N ASN A 100 -9.92 -3.67 -8.27
CA ASN A 100 -9.10 -2.58 -8.78
C ASN A 100 -8.37 -3.02 -10.05
N PHE A 101 -8.83 -2.51 -11.19
CA PHE A 101 -8.26 -2.77 -12.51
C PHE A 101 -7.08 -1.84 -12.85
N LEU A 102 -6.76 -0.86 -12.00
CA LEU A 102 -5.65 0.07 -12.23
C LEU A 102 -4.28 -0.55 -11.92
N PRO A 103 -3.21 -0.16 -12.64
CA PRO A 103 -1.83 -0.58 -12.36
C PRO A 103 -1.21 0.10 -11.13
N TYR A 104 -2.01 0.85 -10.36
CA TYR A 104 -1.59 1.59 -9.16
C TYR A 104 -2.38 1.12 -7.94
N ASN A 105 -1.69 1.09 -6.80
CA ASN A 105 -2.37 1.00 -5.50
C ASN A 105 -3.15 2.30 -5.26
N LEU A 106 -4.24 2.21 -4.51
CA LEU A 106 -5.01 3.35 -4.05
C LEU A 106 -5.08 3.35 -2.53
N ASN A 107 -4.94 4.51 -1.89
CA ASN A 107 -4.84 4.61 -0.43
C ASN A 107 -5.86 5.57 0.19
N ASN A 108 -6.35 5.18 1.36
CA ASN A 108 -7.43 5.84 2.10
C ASN A 108 -8.66 6.15 1.23
N VAL A 109 -9.14 5.13 0.52
CA VAL A 109 -10.28 5.21 -0.40
C VAL A 109 -11.59 5.04 0.38
N LYS A 110 -12.50 6.01 0.29
CA LYS A 110 -13.82 5.92 0.90
C LYS A 110 -14.76 5.06 0.06
N LEU A 111 -15.51 4.18 0.72
CA LEU A 111 -16.66 3.49 0.14
C LEU A 111 -17.95 4.12 0.65
N SER A 112 -18.88 4.39 -0.27
CA SER A 112 -20.19 4.96 0.05
C SER A 112 -21.22 4.52 -0.98
N PHE A 113 -22.49 4.44 -0.60
CA PHE A 113 -23.61 4.20 -1.53
C PHE A 113 -24.67 5.30 -1.38
N LYS A 114 -25.68 5.30 -2.26
CA LYS A 114 -26.87 6.14 -2.10
C LYS A 114 -28.07 5.31 -1.68
N ASP A 115 -28.78 5.77 -0.66
CA ASP A 115 -30.05 5.16 -0.25
C ASP A 115 -31.18 5.43 -1.26
N ALA A 116 -32.38 4.89 -0.99
CA ALA A 116 -33.54 5.05 -1.86
C ALA A 116 -34.08 6.52 -1.91
N GLN A 117 -33.61 7.37 -0.99
CA GLN A 117 -33.95 8.77 -0.85
C GLN A 117 -32.88 9.69 -1.49
N GLY A 118 -31.75 9.12 -1.92
CA GLY A 118 -30.63 9.81 -2.58
C GLY A 118 -29.52 10.29 -1.63
N ASN A 119 -29.63 10.04 -0.33
CA ASN A 119 -28.60 10.42 0.65
C ASN A 119 -27.36 9.54 0.48
N VAL A 120 -26.17 10.12 0.67
CA VAL A 120 -24.91 9.37 0.65
C VAL A 120 -24.68 8.72 2.01
N ILE A 121 -24.66 7.39 2.04
CA ILE A 121 -24.35 6.58 3.23
C ILE A 121 -22.89 6.12 3.12
N ASP A 122 -22.07 6.57 4.07
CA ASP A 122 -20.66 6.19 4.16
C ASP A 122 -20.49 4.84 4.86
N LEU A 123 -19.76 3.92 4.21
CA LEU A 123 -19.45 2.59 4.73
C LEU A 123 -18.15 2.59 5.54
N GLY A 124 -17.20 3.45 5.17
CA GLY A 124 -15.88 3.55 5.78
C GLY A 124 -14.78 3.82 4.76
N VAL A 125 -13.54 3.77 5.21
CA VAL A 125 -12.33 4.00 4.40
C VAL A 125 -11.46 2.75 4.36
N ILE A 126 -11.10 2.32 3.17
CA ILE A 126 -10.15 1.23 2.93
C ILE A 126 -8.74 1.83 2.87
N GLU A 127 -7.88 1.43 3.80
CA GLU A 127 -6.54 2.01 3.95
C GLU A 127 -5.64 1.79 2.72
N THR A 128 -5.75 0.61 2.10
CA THR A 128 -5.08 0.27 0.83
C THR A 128 -5.94 -0.62 -0.05
N ILE A 129 -6.00 -0.33 -1.34
CA ILE A 129 -6.57 -1.20 -2.38
C ILE A 129 -5.43 -1.47 -3.38
N PRO A 130 -4.81 -2.66 -3.38
CA PRO A 130 -3.66 -2.95 -4.25
C PRO A 130 -4.00 -2.85 -5.74
N LYS A 131 -3.01 -2.56 -6.57
CA LYS A 131 -3.13 -2.63 -8.04
C LYS A 131 -3.57 -4.03 -8.49
N HIS A 132 -4.32 -4.09 -9.59
CA HIS A 132 -4.71 -5.35 -10.26
C HIS A 132 -5.25 -6.41 -9.26
N SER A 133 -6.11 -6.02 -8.32
CA SER A 133 -6.52 -6.89 -7.21
C SER A 133 -8.03 -7.09 -7.11
N LYS A 134 -8.41 -8.25 -6.57
CA LYS A 134 -9.75 -8.61 -6.14
C LYS A 134 -9.73 -8.85 -4.64
N ILE A 135 -10.54 -8.14 -3.89
CA ILE A 135 -10.63 -8.22 -2.43
C ILE A 135 -12.04 -8.69 -2.08
N ILE A 136 -12.19 -9.76 -1.30
CA ILE A 136 -13.50 -10.25 -0.85
C ILE A 136 -13.62 -10.01 0.65
N LEU A 137 -14.52 -9.10 1.03
CA LEU A 137 -14.70 -8.65 2.41
C LEU A 137 -16.05 -9.13 2.97
N PRO A 138 -16.12 -9.50 4.26
CA PRO A 138 -17.40 -9.70 4.95
C PRO A 138 -18.16 -8.36 5.02
N GLY A 139 -19.45 -8.35 4.65
CA GLY A 139 -20.30 -7.16 4.76
C GLY A 139 -20.50 -6.71 6.21
N GLU A 140 -20.38 -7.65 7.15
CA GLU A 140 -20.38 -7.44 8.59
C GLU A 140 -19.21 -6.56 9.09
N ALA A 141 -18.20 -6.30 8.26
CA ALA A 141 -17.16 -5.31 8.56
C ALA A 141 -17.61 -3.85 8.34
N PHE A 142 -18.83 -3.62 7.85
CA PHE A 142 -19.38 -2.31 7.51
C PHE A 142 -20.73 -2.12 8.21
N ASP A 143 -20.74 -1.48 9.39
CA ASP A 143 -21.98 -1.29 10.18
C ASP A 143 -23.11 -0.59 9.42
N SER A 144 -22.77 0.30 8.48
CA SER A 144 -23.70 1.02 7.60
C SER A 144 -24.29 0.14 6.46
N LEU A 145 -23.81 -1.09 6.27
CA LEU A 145 -24.20 -2.01 5.20
C LEU A 145 -25.22 -3.06 5.67
N LYS A 146 -25.97 -2.76 6.73
CA LYS A 146 -27.05 -3.61 7.27
C LYS A 146 -28.27 -3.53 6.35
N ILE A 147 -28.24 -4.40 5.34
CA ILE A 147 -29.25 -4.54 4.30
C ILE A 147 -30.24 -5.62 4.73
N ASP A 148 -31.54 -5.30 4.75
CA ASP A 148 -32.58 -6.27 5.08
C ASP A 148 -32.59 -7.45 4.10
N PRO A 149 -32.79 -8.71 4.56
CA PRO A 149 -32.79 -9.89 3.69
C PRO A 149 -33.92 -9.93 2.66
N TYR A 150 -34.82 -8.93 2.66
CA TYR A 150 -35.92 -8.77 1.72
C TYR A 150 -35.71 -7.64 0.69
N THR A 151 -34.56 -6.95 0.67
CA THR A 151 -34.30 -5.94 -0.38
C THR A 151 -34.01 -6.60 -1.73
N LEU A 152 -34.89 -6.40 -2.71
CA LEU A 152 -34.65 -6.82 -4.11
C LEU A 152 -33.61 -5.96 -4.84
N PHE A 153 -33.05 -4.92 -4.21
CA PHE A 153 -32.10 -3.99 -4.81
C PHE A 153 -30.79 -3.96 -4.02
N LEU A 154 -29.72 -4.48 -4.63
CA LEU A 154 -28.36 -4.38 -4.09
C LEU A 154 -27.86 -2.93 -4.23
N PRO A 155 -27.28 -2.30 -3.19
CA PRO A 155 -26.84 -0.92 -3.28
C PRO A 155 -25.68 -0.76 -4.25
N LYS A 156 -25.74 0.29 -5.09
CA LYS A 156 -24.61 0.71 -5.92
C LYS A 156 -23.58 1.40 -5.03
N ILE A 157 -22.55 0.66 -4.61
CA ILE A 157 -21.43 1.18 -3.84
C ILE A 157 -20.41 1.81 -4.80
N GLU A 158 -19.98 3.03 -4.48
CA GLU A 158 -19.02 3.82 -5.24
C GLU A 158 -17.75 4.06 -4.40
N ALA A 159 -16.59 4.03 -5.04
CA ALA A 159 -15.29 4.30 -4.44
C ALA A 159 -14.85 5.74 -4.74
N THR A 160 -14.36 6.46 -3.74
CA THR A 160 -13.95 7.88 -3.85
C THR A 160 -12.68 8.17 -3.06
N SER A 161 -11.95 9.22 -3.43
CA SER A 161 -10.84 9.74 -2.62
C SER A 161 -11.33 10.42 -1.35
N THR A 162 -10.48 10.46 -0.33
CA THR A 162 -10.64 11.32 0.86
C THR A 162 -9.62 12.46 0.83
N SER A 163 -9.79 13.45 1.71
CA SER A 163 -8.78 14.50 1.95
C SER A 163 -7.44 13.95 2.48
N VAL A 164 -7.44 12.70 2.95
CA VAL A 164 -6.26 11.97 3.46
C VAL A 164 -5.81 10.82 2.55
N SER A 165 -6.42 10.68 1.36
CA SER A 165 -5.83 9.91 0.26
C SER A 165 -4.49 10.52 -0.16
N ASP A 166 -3.56 9.71 -0.66
CA ASP A 166 -2.34 10.23 -1.26
C ASP A 166 -2.63 11.02 -2.56
N ALA A 167 -1.68 11.85 -2.98
CA ALA A 167 -1.84 12.73 -4.13
C ALA A 167 -2.06 12.00 -5.48
N ASN A 168 -1.63 10.75 -5.62
CA ASN A 168 -1.93 9.95 -6.81
C ASN A 168 -3.35 9.40 -6.77
N THR A 169 -3.80 8.85 -5.62
CA THR A 169 -5.20 8.43 -5.44
C THR A 169 -6.18 9.59 -5.62
N GLN A 170 -5.90 10.77 -5.05
CA GLN A 170 -6.72 11.97 -5.27
C GLN A 170 -6.82 12.31 -6.76
N ARG A 171 -5.67 12.41 -7.46
CA ARG A 171 -5.60 12.71 -8.90
C ARG A 171 -6.34 11.69 -9.77
N VAL A 172 -6.28 10.40 -9.42
CA VAL A 172 -7.01 9.33 -10.12
C VAL A 172 -8.52 9.59 -10.04
N PHE A 173 -9.08 9.70 -8.83
CA PHE A 173 -10.53 9.91 -8.67
C PHE A 173 -11.00 11.26 -9.22
N GLU A 174 -10.20 12.33 -9.07
CA GLU A 174 -10.44 13.61 -9.74
C GLU A 174 -10.54 13.49 -11.27
N THR A 175 -9.69 12.65 -11.88
CA THR A 175 -9.66 12.47 -13.34
C THR A 175 -10.88 11.66 -13.79
N LEU A 176 -11.21 10.59 -13.07
CA LEU A 176 -12.41 9.77 -13.33
C LEU A 176 -13.70 10.62 -13.23
N ASN A 177 -13.83 11.46 -12.21
CA ASN A 177 -14.97 12.35 -12.01
C ASN A 177 -15.11 13.44 -13.11
N LYS A 178 -14.10 13.66 -13.94
CA LYS A 178 -14.12 14.61 -15.06
C LYS A 178 -14.48 13.94 -16.41
N ILE A 179 -14.55 12.61 -16.47
CA ILE A 179 -14.95 11.87 -17.68
C ILE A 179 -16.45 12.08 -17.92
N LYS A 180 -16.82 12.47 -19.15
CA LYS A 180 -18.21 12.59 -19.60
C LYS A 180 -18.51 11.54 -20.66
N THR A 181 -19.68 10.93 -20.57
CA THR A 181 -20.34 10.24 -21.69
C THR A 181 -21.23 11.24 -22.43
N ASN A 182 -21.19 11.19 -23.76
CA ASN A 182 -22.15 11.88 -24.63
C ASN A 182 -23.37 10.98 -24.90
#